data_AF-A0A820QLM6-F1
#
_entry.id   AF-A0A820QLM6-F1
#
_cell.length_a   1.000
_cell.length_b   1.000
_cell.length_c   1.000
_cell.angle_alpha   90.00
_cell.angle_beta   90.00
_cell.angle_gamma   90.00
#
_symmetry.space_group_name_H-M   'P 1'
#
loop_
_entity.id
_entity.type
_entity.pdbx_description
1 polymer ?
#
loop_
_entity_poly.entity_id
_entity_poly.type
_entity_poly.pdbx_seq_one_letter_code
_entity_poly.pdbx_strand_id
1 'polypeptide(L)'
;MEHFREKSFHDGTAELVNSKGQRKIIKRQALDGLWIEYARSVTTSALHIRINHVQIDYQLDYTMFPVVLYPIISKATGTDPTEKAFIELGVYASKTSRSNVMQFKYFQLLIQEFAMKIDQGLIAAILAFLREEKSATAPTINMDT
;
A
#
# COMPACT_ATOMS: atom_id res chain seq x y z
N MET A 1 -32.44 15.40 0.29
CA MET A 1 -31.51 14.55 -0.50
C MET A 1 -32.04 14.52 -1.93
N GLU A 2 -31.29 15.02 -2.92
CA GLU A 2 -31.71 14.93 -4.33
C GLU A 2 -31.59 13.48 -4.82
N HIS A 3 -32.68 12.89 -5.30
CA HIS A 3 -32.68 11.55 -5.90
C HIS A 3 -32.21 11.63 -7.35
N PHE A 4 -31.03 11.11 -7.63
CA PHE A 4 -30.52 10.92 -8.99
C PHE A 4 -31.00 9.56 -9.52
N ARG A 5 -31.60 9.51 -10.70
CA ARG A 5 -31.87 8.26 -11.41
C ARG A 5 -30.72 7.99 -12.37
N GLU A 6 -30.09 6.84 -12.20
CA GLU A 6 -29.02 6.37 -13.07
C GLU A 6 -29.56 5.96 -14.44
N LYS A 7 -28.93 6.42 -15.53
CA LYS A 7 -29.42 6.17 -16.89
C LYS A 7 -28.61 5.17 -17.69
N SER A 8 -27.28 5.10 -17.52
CA SER A 8 -26.44 4.10 -18.20
C SER A 8 -25.00 4.12 -17.70
N PHE A 9 -24.37 2.94 -17.71
CA PHE A 9 -22.94 2.78 -17.49
C PHE A 9 -22.24 2.43 -18.82
N HIS A 10 -21.17 3.15 -19.16
CA HIS A 10 -20.29 2.81 -20.29
C HIS A 10 -18.84 3.24 -19.98
N ASP A 11 -17.86 2.37 -20.23
CA ASP A 11 -16.42 2.66 -20.10
C ASP A 11 -16.00 3.38 -18.81
N GLY A 12 -16.48 2.88 -17.66
CA GLY A 12 -16.14 3.44 -16.34
C GLY A 12 -16.75 4.82 -16.06
N THR A 13 -17.63 5.32 -16.93
CA THR A 13 -18.33 6.58 -16.79
C THR A 13 -19.83 6.33 -16.62
N ALA A 14 -20.43 6.95 -15.61
CA ALA A 14 -21.85 6.90 -15.32
C ALA A 14 -22.46 8.29 -15.54
N GLU A 15 -23.58 8.35 -16.27
CA GLU A 15 -24.35 9.58 -16.41
C GLU A 15 -25.54 9.57 -15.45
N LEU A 16 -25.53 10.51 -14.51
CA LEU A 16 -26.64 10.77 -13.61
C LEU A 16 -27.49 11.92 -14.13
N VAL A 17 -28.81 11.77 -14.05
CA VAL A 17 -29.75 12.84 -14.36
C VAL A 17 -30.69 13.04 -13.17
N ASN A 18 -30.80 14.27 -12.67
CA ASN A 18 -31.77 14.60 -11.61
C ASN A 18 -33.17 14.86 -12.19
N SER A 19 -34.17 14.95 -11.31
CA SER A 19 -35.56 15.26 -11.67
C SER A 19 -35.75 16.61 -12.38
N LYS A 20 -34.76 17.51 -12.27
CA LYS A 20 -34.73 18.83 -12.93
C LYS A 20 -34.02 18.81 -14.29
N GLY A 21 -33.61 17.64 -14.78
CA GLY A 21 -32.94 17.47 -16.08
C GLY A 21 -31.44 17.81 -16.08
N GLN A 22 -30.85 18.11 -14.93
CA GLN A 22 -29.41 18.37 -14.81
C GLN A 22 -28.63 17.06 -14.95
N ARG A 23 -27.62 17.06 -15.82
CA ARG A 23 -26.76 15.91 -16.10
C ARG A 23 -25.46 16.05 -15.34
N LYS A 24 -25.05 15.01 -14.62
CA LYS A 24 -23.76 14.92 -13.95
C LYS A 24 -23.05 13.66 -14.43
N ILE A 25 -21.85 13.83 -14.96
CA ILE A 25 -20.99 12.73 -15.38
C ILE A 25 -20.14 12.34 -14.16
N ILE A 26 -20.20 11.08 -13.76
CA ILE A 26 -19.35 10.48 -12.74
C ILE A 26 -18.38 9.54 -13.45
N LYS A 27 -17.09 9.64 -13.15
CA LYS A 27 -16.09 8.67 -13.59
C LYS A 27 -15.68 7.82 -12.41
N ARG A 28 -15.60 6.50 -12.58
CA ARG A 28 -14.98 5.59 -11.62
C ARG A 28 -13.47 5.74 -11.74
N GLN A 29 -12.84 6.36 -10.74
CA GLN A 29 -11.38 6.29 -10.60
C GLN A 29 -11.05 4.90 -10.03
N ALA A 30 -10.78 3.94 -10.92
CA ALA A 30 -10.18 2.67 -10.52
C ALA A 30 -8.68 2.87 -10.43
N LEU A 31 -8.17 3.16 -9.23
CA LEU A 31 -6.74 3.17 -8.96
C LEU A 31 -6.33 1.78 -8.46
N ASP A 32 -5.36 1.18 -9.14
CA ASP A 32 -4.82 -0.13 -8.75
C ASP A 32 -4.24 -0.04 -7.33
N GLY A 33 -4.56 -0.99 -6.43
CA GLY A 33 -4.03 -0.94 -5.06
C GLY A 33 -2.52 -1.12 -4.99
N LEU A 34 -1.99 -2.00 -5.85
CA LEU A 34 -0.58 -2.32 -6.01
C LEU A 34 -0.25 -2.37 -7.49
N TRP A 35 0.82 -1.69 -7.87
CA TRP A 35 1.34 -1.68 -9.23
C TRP A 35 2.85 -1.95 -9.18
N ILE A 36 3.31 -2.85 -10.05
CA ILE A 36 4.71 -3.27 -10.11
C ILE A 36 5.13 -3.33 -11.58
N GLU A 37 6.21 -2.65 -11.91
CA GLU A 37 6.88 -2.73 -13.20
C GLU A 37 8.33 -3.18 -13.00
N TYR A 38 8.74 -4.17 -13.78
CA TYR A 38 10.10 -4.68 -13.79
C TYR A 38 10.62 -4.70 -15.22
N ALA A 39 11.74 -4.02 -15.45
CA ALA A 39 12.41 -3.96 -16.74
C ALA A 39 13.85 -4.45 -16.59
N ARG A 40 14.29 -5.33 -17.49
CA ARG A 40 15.64 -5.87 -17.49
C ARG A 40 16.25 -5.85 -18.88
N SER A 41 17.50 -5.44 -18.93
CA SER A 41 18.40 -5.49 -20.08
C SER A 41 19.64 -6.30 -19.73
N VAL A 42 20.49 -6.54 -20.73
CA VAL A 42 21.79 -7.24 -20.58
C VAL A 42 22.67 -6.55 -19.52
N THR A 43 22.57 -5.24 -19.45
CA THR A 43 23.46 -4.40 -18.64
C THR A 43 22.71 -3.69 -17.51
N THR A 44 21.38 -3.63 -17.53
CA THR A 44 20.62 -2.79 -16.59
C THR A 44 19.37 -3.51 -16.09
N SER A 45 18.89 -3.12 -14.93
CA SER A 45 17.63 -3.59 -14.36
C SER A 45 16.95 -2.45 -13.62
N ALA A 46 15.66 -2.27 -13.84
CA ALA A 46 14.82 -1.30 -13.18
C ALA A 46 13.63 -2.01 -12.53
N LEU A 47 13.28 -1.58 -11.32
CA LEU A 47 12.12 -2.02 -10.56
C LEU A 47 11.37 -0.77 -10.10
N HIS A 48 10.09 -0.68 -10.42
CA HIS A 48 9.22 0.40 -9.98
C HIS A 48 7.99 -0.21 -9.32
N ILE A 49 7.76 0.13 -8.05
CA ILE A 49 6.64 -0.35 -7.25
C ILE A 49 5.85 0.86 -6.78
N ARG A 50 4.53 0.84 -6.95
CA ARG A 50 3.59 1.84 -6.43
C ARG A 50 2.51 1.14 -5.63
N ILE A 51 2.29 1.61 -4.42
CA ILE A 51 1.21 1.15 -3.53
C ILE A 51 0.33 2.36 -3.26
N ASN A 52 -0.93 2.29 -3.68
CA ASN A 52 -1.83 3.45 -3.60
C ASN A 52 -2.55 3.53 -2.25
N HIS A 53 -2.85 2.39 -1.62
CA HIS A 53 -3.53 2.36 -0.33
C HIS A 53 -3.02 1.21 0.54
N VAL A 54 -2.74 1.48 1.83
CA VAL A 54 -2.34 0.48 2.83
C VAL A 54 -3.14 0.72 4.10
N GLN A 55 -3.78 -0.31 4.64
CA GLN A 55 -4.44 -0.19 5.94
C GLN A 55 -4.09 -1.41 6.78
N ILE A 56 -3.75 -1.18 8.04
CA ILE A 56 -3.48 -2.23 9.02
C ILE A 56 -4.52 -2.10 10.13
N ASP A 57 -5.34 -3.14 10.24
CA ASP A 57 -6.39 -3.23 11.25
C ASP A 57 -5.90 -3.96 12.49
N TYR A 58 -6.52 -3.63 13.62
CA TYR A 58 -6.26 -4.30 14.87
C TYR A 58 -7.13 -5.56 14.96
N GLN A 59 -6.49 -6.73 15.05
CA GLN A 59 -7.16 -8.04 15.00
C GLN A 59 -7.69 -8.56 16.36
N LEU A 60 -7.44 -7.88 17.48
CA LEU A 60 -7.89 -8.30 18.81
C LEU A 60 -9.25 -7.70 19.16
N ASP A 61 -10.02 -8.41 19.98
CA ASP A 61 -11.27 -7.88 20.53
C ASP A 61 -10.98 -6.81 21.61
N TYR A 62 -11.92 -5.87 21.79
CA TYR A 62 -11.86 -4.79 22.79
C TYR A 62 -10.69 -3.80 22.66
N THR A 63 -10.22 -3.56 21.45
CA THR A 63 -9.14 -2.60 21.17
C THR A 63 -9.62 -1.15 21.25
N MET A 64 -8.81 -0.26 21.80
CA MET A 64 -9.16 1.17 21.86
C MET A 64 -9.15 1.82 20.48
N PHE A 65 -8.30 1.32 19.56
CA PHE A 65 -8.23 1.75 18.18
C PHE A 65 -8.37 0.56 17.22
N PRO A 66 -9.45 0.48 16.42
CA PRO A 66 -9.65 -0.65 15.50
C PRO A 66 -8.71 -0.61 14.29
N VAL A 67 -8.11 0.54 13.99
CA VAL A 67 -7.16 0.72 12.88
C VAL A 67 -5.84 1.22 13.45
N VAL A 68 -4.79 0.45 13.22
CA VAL A 68 -3.43 0.72 13.71
C VAL A 68 -2.71 1.68 12.77
N LEU A 69 -2.83 1.49 11.46
CA LEU A 69 -2.17 2.31 10.45
C LEU A 69 -3.08 2.57 9.28
N TYR A 70 -3.14 3.82 8.83
CA TYR A 70 -3.83 4.21 7.62
C TYR A 70 -3.19 5.46 6.98
N PRO A 71 -3.21 5.60 5.65
CA PRO A 71 -2.72 6.77 4.94
C PRO A 71 -3.59 7.97 5.26
N ILE A 72 -2.96 9.13 5.44
CA ILE A 72 -3.67 10.39 5.49
C ILE A 72 -3.81 10.87 4.04
N ILE A 73 -5.04 11.18 3.62
CA ILE A 73 -5.31 11.67 2.26
C ILE A 73 -4.51 12.96 2.05
N SER A 74 -3.50 12.91 1.18
CA SER A 74 -2.71 14.08 0.85
C SER A 74 -3.61 15.08 0.11
N LYS A 75 -3.69 16.32 0.59
CA LYS A 75 -4.35 17.38 -0.16
C LYS A 75 -3.56 17.58 -1.46
N ALA A 76 -4.16 17.27 -2.61
CA ALA A 76 -3.53 17.55 -3.90
C ALA A 76 -3.29 19.07 -4.01
N THR A 77 -2.02 19.51 -4.03
CA THR A 77 -1.66 20.94 -4.04
C THR A 77 -1.76 21.57 -5.45
N GLY A 78 -2.65 21.09 -6.32
CA GLY A 78 -2.72 21.53 -7.71
C GLY A 78 -4.13 21.46 -8.30
N THR A 79 -4.30 22.10 -9.46
CA THR A 79 -5.54 22.13 -10.27
C THR A 79 -5.95 20.77 -10.84
N ASP A 80 -5.09 19.74 -10.72
CA ASP A 80 -5.38 18.38 -11.16
C ASP A 80 -5.27 17.44 -9.94
N PRO A 81 -6.37 16.82 -9.48
CA PRO A 81 -6.35 15.89 -8.35
C PRO A 81 -5.80 14.53 -8.80
N THR A 82 -4.49 14.49 -9.10
CA THR A 82 -3.81 13.21 -9.31
C THR A 82 -3.56 12.59 -7.94
N GLU A 83 -4.28 11.51 -7.62
CA GLU A 83 -4.02 10.73 -6.41
C GLU A 83 -2.56 10.23 -6.46
N LYS A 84 -1.76 10.65 -5.48
CA LYS A 84 -0.35 10.29 -5.39
C LYS A 84 -0.20 9.04 -4.51
N ALA A 85 0.53 8.04 -5.03
CA ALA A 85 0.73 6.75 -4.37
C ALA A 85 1.21 6.90 -2.91
N PHE A 86 0.70 6.04 -2.02
CA PHE A 86 1.09 5.99 -0.61
C PHE A 86 2.58 5.66 -0.46
N ILE A 87 3.05 4.61 -1.15
CA ILE A 87 4.46 4.24 -1.23
C ILE A 87 4.85 4.12 -2.69
N GLU A 88 5.95 4.75 -3.07
CA GLU A 88 6.55 4.60 -4.40
C GLU A 88 8.04 4.30 -4.26
N LEU A 89 8.47 3.17 -4.83
CA LEU A 89 9.83 2.68 -4.79
C LEU A 89 10.36 2.54 -6.22
N GLY A 90 11.42 3.25 -6.55
CA GLY A 90 12.16 3.13 -7.80
C GLY A 90 13.59 2.67 -7.54
N VAL A 91 13.98 1.53 -8.11
CA VAL A 91 15.33 0.99 -8.04
C VAL A 91 15.89 0.80 -9.43
N TYR A 92 17.07 1.35 -9.70
CA TYR A 92 17.81 1.15 -10.93
C TYR A 92 19.21 0.65 -10.64
N ALA A 93 19.53 -0.52 -11.17
CA ALA A 93 20.85 -1.12 -11.11
C ALA A 93 21.41 -1.31 -12.52
N SER A 94 22.73 -1.19 -12.64
CA SER A 94 23.48 -1.38 -13.87
C SER A 94 24.68 -2.27 -13.58
N LYS A 95 24.90 -3.26 -14.41
CA LYS A 95 26.18 -3.94 -14.56
C LYS A 95 27.08 -3.10 -15.45
N THR A 96 28.39 -3.15 -15.27
CA THR A 96 29.34 -2.49 -16.17
C THR A 96 29.88 -3.52 -17.14
N SER A 97 29.95 -3.23 -18.45
CA SER A 97 30.43 -4.21 -19.45
C SER A 97 31.87 -4.67 -19.21
N ARG A 98 32.66 -3.87 -18.45
CA ARG A 98 34.07 -4.12 -18.14
C ARG A 98 34.30 -4.82 -16.80
N SER A 99 33.29 -4.97 -15.94
CA SER A 99 33.44 -5.62 -14.62
C SER A 99 32.17 -6.35 -14.17
N ASN A 100 32.32 -7.44 -13.41
CA ASN A 100 31.18 -8.22 -12.93
C ASN A 100 30.47 -7.56 -11.72
N VAL A 101 30.68 -6.26 -11.51
CA VAL A 101 30.15 -5.52 -10.36
C VAL A 101 28.78 -4.93 -10.73
N MET A 102 27.78 -5.20 -9.90
CA MET A 102 26.49 -4.51 -9.95
C MET A 102 26.61 -3.15 -9.27
N GLN A 103 26.14 -2.10 -9.94
CA GLN A 103 26.10 -0.73 -9.43
C GLN A 103 24.65 -0.27 -9.30
N PHE A 104 24.24 0.12 -8.10
CA PHE A 104 22.96 0.79 -7.89
C PHE A 104 23.12 2.26 -8.26
N LYS A 105 22.51 2.68 -9.37
CA LYS A 105 22.58 4.09 -9.81
C LYS A 105 21.48 4.94 -9.21
N TYR A 106 20.30 4.34 -8.98
CA TYR A 106 19.14 5.04 -8.48
C TYR A 106 18.41 4.21 -7.45
N PHE A 107 18.12 4.83 -6.31
CA PHE A 107 17.19 4.32 -5.32
C PHE A 107 16.36 5.51 -4.86
N GLN A 108 15.05 5.45 -5.09
CA GLN A 108 14.09 6.46 -4.64
C GLN A 108 12.98 5.74 -3.89
N LEU A 109 12.69 6.25 -2.69
CA LEU A 109 11.56 5.82 -1.89
C LEU A 109 10.77 7.07 -1.49
N LEU A 110 9.51 7.14 -1.89
CA LEU A 110 8.56 8.15 -1.46
C LEU A 110 7.50 7.48 -0.58
N ILE A 111 7.24 8.08 0.57
CA ILE A 111 6.17 7.67 1.49
C ILE A 111 5.33 8.89 1.78
N GLN A 112 4.01 8.77 1.63
CA GLN A 112 3.03 9.80 1.96
C GLN A 112 2.81 9.88 3.48
N GLU A 113 2.14 10.96 3.89
CA GLU A 113 1.70 11.13 5.28
C GLU A 113 0.77 9.97 5.70
N PHE A 114 0.97 9.44 6.90
CA PHE A 114 0.11 8.43 7.51
C PHE A 114 -0.06 8.69 9.00
N ALA A 115 -1.15 8.16 9.54
CA ALA A 115 -1.37 8.10 10.97
C ALA A 115 -1.11 6.69 11.48
N MET A 116 -0.43 6.61 12.61
CA MET A 116 -0.25 5.36 13.36
C MET A 116 -0.83 5.54 14.76
N LYS A 117 -1.69 4.61 15.18
CA LYS A 117 -2.31 4.56 16.49
C LYS A 117 -1.81 3.32 17.21
N ILE A 118 -1.11 3.52 18.31
CA ILE A 118 -0.54 2.44 19.13
C ILE A 118 -1.17 2.52 20.51
N ASP A 119 -1.66 1.38 21.01
CA ASP A 119 -2.11 1.23 22.39
C ASP A 119 -1.24 0.24 23.18
N GLN A 120 -1.46 0.18 24.49
CA GLN A 120 -0.72 -0.71 25.38
C GLN A 120 -0.91 -2.20 25.02
N GLY A 121 -2.10 -2.58 24.53
CA GLY A 121 -2.40 -3.94 24.10
C GLY A 121 -1.53 -4.36 22.92
N LEU A 122 -1.31 -3.46 21.96
CA LEU A 122 -0.56 -3.73 20.75
C LEU A 122 0.91 -3.93 21.08
N ILE A 123 1.44 -3.06 21.95
CA ILE A 123 2.82 -3.16 22.44
C ILE A 123 3.02 -4.49 23.18
N ALA A 124 2.11 -4.86 24.07
CA ALA A 124 2.18 -6.11 24.80
C ALA A 124 2.13 -7.34 23.88
N ALA A 125 1.24 -7.33 22.88
CA ALA A 125 1.10 -8.41 21.90
C ALA A 125 2.37 -8.57 21.04
N ILE A 126 2.94 -7.47 20.54
CA ILE A 126 4.19 -7.49 19.77
C ILE A 126 5.34 -8.03 20.62
N LEU A 127 5.46 -7.60 21.89
CA LEU A 127 6.50 -8.09 22.79
C LEU A 127 6.35 -9.58 23.11
N ALA A 128 5.11 -10.07 23.26
CA ALA A 128 4.85 -11.50 23.45
C ALA A 128 5.24 -12.31 22.20
N PHE A 129 4.80 -11.88 21.02
CA PHE A 129 5.14 -12.50 19.74
C PHE A 129 6.66 -12.60 19.53
N LEU A 130 7.40 -11.49 19.78
CA LEU A 130 8.85 -11.47 19.64
C LEU A 130 9.60 -12.35 20.66
N ARG A 131 8.98 -12.67 21.80
CA ARG A 131 9.57 -13.56 22.82
C ARG A 131 9.40 -15.03 22.49
N GLU A 132 8.30 -15.40 21.84
CA GLU A 132 7.91 -16.79 21.60
C GLU A 132 8.84 -17.50 20.58
N GLU A 133 9.39 -16.75 19.62
CA GLU A 133 10.43 -17.17 18.66
C GLU A 133 11.71 -17.73 19.32
N LYS A 134 11.96 -17.41 20.60
CA LYS A 134 13.21 -17.77 21.28
C LYS A 134 13.21 -19.13 21.99
N SER A 135 12.11 -19.90 21.91
CA SER A 135 11.93 -21.13 22.70
C SER A 135 11.93 -22.45 21.90
N ALA A 136 12.02 -22.40 20.57
CA ALA A 136 11.99 -23.60 19.73
C ALA A 136 13.37 -24.23 19.48
N THR A 137 14.13 -24.61 20.53
CA THR A 137 15.20 -25.63 20.41
C THR A 137 15.56 -26.22 21.77
N ALA A 138 15.04 -27.41 22.06
CA ALA A 138 15.76 -28.48 22.74
C ALA A 138 15.06 -29.80 22.43
N PRO A 139 15.67 -30.76 21.70
CA PRO A 139 15.13 -32.10 21.62
C PRO A 139 15.43 -32.77 22.97
N THR A 140 14.41 -32.97 23.80
CA THR A 140 14.50 -33.84 24.98
C THR A 140 14.67 -35.26 24.49
N ILE A 141 15.92 -35.76 24.50
CA ILE A 141 16.20 -37.18 24.29
C ILE A 141 15.76 -37.89 25.58
N ASN A 142 14.60 -38.55 25.54
CA ASN A 142 14.18 -39.46 26.61
C ASN A 142 15.09 -40.70 26.54
N MET A 143 15.99 -40.85 27.52
CA MET A 143 16.64 -42.12 27.81
C MET A 143 15.68 -42.93 28.68
N ASP A 144 14.93 -43.84 28.06
CA ASP A 144 14.22 -44.89 28.78
C ASP A 144 15.22 -45.80 29.50
N THR A 145 14.87 -46.14 30.75
CA THR A 145 15.67 -46.94 31.70
C THR A 145 15.58 -48.43 31.40
#